data_AF-A0A162UJ81-F1
#
_entry.id   AF-A0A162UJ81-F1
#
_cell.length_a   1.000
_cell.length_b   1.000
_cell.length_c   1.000
_cell.angle_alpha   90.00
_cell.angle_beta   90.00
_cell.angle_gamma   90.00
#
_symmetry.space_group_name_H-M   'P 1'
#
loop_
_entity.id
_entity.type
_entity.pdbx_description
1 polymer ?
#
loop_
_entity_poly.entity_id
_entity_poly.type
_entity_poly.pdbx_seq_one_letter_code
_entity_poly.pdbx_strand_id
1 'polypeptide(L)'
;MDIYEGRRFIKQLLNKHQISISGIEETNCDEFDAYYDQNKNKIFFNFENIKKSATYFQINLDDYFEIITCHEIGHIMDLKDNGGYYKSIYDECKQEMKDINFGKDSNDDKYEKMDKLTMKLNKVENMREELAWEKGVDLVRDDLIEKYNNFAHEVISQLKQKNHIRKSK
;
A
#
# COMPACT_ATOMS: atom_id res chain seq x y z
N MET A 1 11.94 -1.20 20.28
CA MET A 1 10.49 -1.30 20.52
C MET A 1 10.00 -2.75 20.55
N ASP A 2 9.16 -3.08 21.54
CA ASP A 2 8.38 -4.32 21.62
C ASP A 2 6.99 -4.15 20.95
N ILE A 3 6.35 -5.22 20.47
CA ILE A 3 5.06 -5.21 19.76
C ILE A 3 3.96 -4.49 20.55
N TYR A 4 4.02 -4.54 21.89
CA TYR A 4 3.07 -3.86 22.77
C TYR A 4 3.21 -2.34 22.74
N GLU A 5 4.44 -1.83 22.66
CA GLU A 5 4.72 -0.39 22.55
C GLU A 5 4.25 0.13 21.18
N GLY A 6 4.56 -0.61 20.11
CA GLY A 6 4.08 -0.29 18.76
C GLY A 6 2.55 -0.26 18.68
N ARG A 7 1.86 -1.25 19.27
CA ARG A 7 0.39 -1.27 19.34
C ARG A 7 -0.19 -0.08 20.12
N ARG A 8 0.48 0.36 21.20
CA ARG A 8 0.04 1.52 21.98
C ARG A 8 0.15 2.80 21.17
N PHE A 9 1.28 3.00 20.49
CA PHE A 9 1.50 4.12 19.57
C PHE A 9 0.42 4.17 18.48
N ILE A 10 0.19 3.05 17.76
CA ILE A 10 -0.81 2.98 16.70
C ILE A 10 -2.21 3.33 17.25
N LYS A 11 -2.61 2.79 18.40
CA LYS A 11 -3.91 3.08 19.01
C LYS A 11 -4.09 4.57 19.33
N GLN A 12 -3.05 5.24 19.82
CA GLN A 12 -3.09 6.67 20.09
C GLN A 12 -3.30 7.46 18.79
N LEU A 13 -2.60 7.07 17.73
CA LEU A 13 -2.66 7.72 16.44
C LEU A 13 -4.03 7.54 15.78
N LEU A 14 -4.57 6.32 15.77
CA LEU A 14 -5.92 6.02 15.30
C LEU A 14 -6.99 6.82 16.06
N ASN A 15 -6.88 6.90 17.38
CA ASN A 15 -7.83 7.65 18.21
C ASN A 15 -7.77 9.16 17.92
N LYS A 16 -6.57 9.74 17.81
CA LYS A 16 -6.35 11.15 17.50
C LYS A 16 -7.03 11.55 16.18
N HIS A 17 -6.97 10.67 15.19
CA HIS A 17 -7.50 10.93 13.84
C HIS A 17 -8.89 10.32 13.60
N GLN A 18 -9.56 9.80 14.64
CA GLN A 18 -10.90 9.19 14.54
C GLN A 18 -10.98 8.08 13.48
N ILE A 19 -9.93 7.25 13.41
CA ILE A 19 -9.82 6.12 12.50
C ILE A 19 -10.18 4.85 13.25
N SER A 20 -11.14 4.11 12.71
CA SER A 20 -11.62 2.85 13.31
C SER A 20 -11.13 1.67 12.48
N ILE A 21 -10.36 0.79 13.13
CA ILE A 21 -9.98 -0.52 12.60
C ILE A 21 -10.41 -1.62 13.58
N SER A 22 -10.60 -2.82 13.06
CA SER A 22 -10.98 -4.01 13.84
C SER A 22 -9.81 -4.58 14.64
N GLY A 23 -8.56 -4.29 14.27
CA GLY A 23 -7.40 -4.77 15.02
C GLY A 23 -6.06 -4.56 14.33
N ILE A 24 -5.00 -4.90 15.08
CA ILE A 24 -3.61 -4.89 14.65
C ILE A 24 -3.04 -6.28 14.92
N GLU A 25 -2.52 -6.93 13.89
CA GLU A 25 -2.02 -8.31 13.97
C GLU A 25 -0.59 -8.42 13.43
N GLU A 26 0.13 -9.43 13.92
CA GLU A 26 1.42 -9.81 13.36
C GLU A 26 1.22 -10.79 12.22
N THR A 27 2.08 -10.72 11.20
CA THR A 27 2.07 -11.63 10.06
C THR A 27 3.48 -12.08 9.71
N ASN A 28 3.59 -13.29 9.16
CA ASN A 28 4.83 -13.83 8.62
C ASN A 28 4.87 -13.75 7.09
N CYS A 29 4.11 -12.81 6.50
CA CYS A 29 4.12 -12.59 5.06
C CYS A 29 5.41 -11.87 4.69
N ASP A 30 6.28 -12.54 3.92
CA ASP A 30 7.61 -12.01 3.56
C ASP A 30 7.54 -10.89 2.49
N GLU A 31 6.40 -10.67 1.86
CA GLU A 31 6.25 -9.73 0.75
C GLU A 31 6.24 -8.26 1.19
N PHE A 32 5.79 -7.98 2.41
CA PHE A 32 5.55 -6.62 2.89
C PHE A 32 6.04 -6.42 4.33
N ASP A 33 6.45 -5.19 4.67
CA ASP A 33 6.74 -4.78 6.04
C ASP A 33 5.43 -4.64 6.86
N ALA A 34 4.41 -4.05 6.24
CA ALA A 34 3.05 -3.98 6.75
C ALA A 34 2.05 -3.96 5.58
N TYR A 35 0.78 -4.20 5.88
CA TYR A 35 -0.32 -3.93 4.94
C TYR A 35 -1.65 -3.76 5.67
N TYR A 36 -2.50 -2.89 5.15
CA TYR A 36 -3.91 -2.80 5.53
C TYR A 36 -4.80 -3.75 4.71
N ASP A 37 -5.44 -4.70 5.39
CA ASP A 37 -6.48 -5.56 4.80
C ASP A 37 -7.85 -4.90 4.94
N GLN A 38 -8.34 -4.33 3.84
CA GLN A 38 -9.65 -3.68 3.80
C GLN A 38 -10.83 -4.62 4.12
N ASN A 39 -10.71 -5.92 3.83
CA ASN A 39 -11.80 -6.87 4.05
C ASN A 39 -11.92 -7.23 5.53
N LYS A 40 -10.78 -7.36 6.21
CA LYS A 40 -10.73 -7.60 7.66
C LYS A 40 -10.79 -6.31 8.47
N ASN A 41 -10.59 -5.17 7.83
CA ASN A 41 -10.38 -3.88 8.46
C ASN A 41 -9.29 -3.99 9.54
N LYS A 42 -8.12 -4.52 9.19
CA LYS A 42 -6.98 -4.76 10.10
C LYS A 42 -5.68 -4.33 9.45
N ILE A 43 -4.74 -3.85 10.26
CA ILE A 43 -3.36 -3.64 9.82
C ILE A 43 -2.52 -4.84 10.28
N PHE A 44 -1.77 -5.40 9.35
CA PHE A 44 -0.84 -6.49 9.60
C PHE A 44 0.59 -5.96 9.55
N PHE A 45 1.43 -6.39 10.48
CA PHE A 45 2.84 -6.03 10.54
C PHE A 45 3.72 -7.27 10.55
N ASN A 46 4.75 -7.28 9.71
CA ASN A 46 5.83 -8.26 9.77
C ASN A 46 7.02 -7.62 10.49
N PHE A 47 7.13 -7.85 11.80
CA PHE A 47 8.19 -7.23 12.62
C PHE A 47 9.60 -7.69 12.26
N GLU A 48 9.76 -8.88 11.67
CA GLU A 48 11.05 -9.33 11.19
C GLU A 48 11.49 -8.53 9.96
N ASN A 49 10.59 -8.33 9.00
CA ASN A 49 10.85 -7.51 7.82
C ASN A 49 11.09 -6.05 8.19
N ILE A 50 10.26 -5.46 9.06
CA ILE A 50 10.45 -4.09 9.54
C ILE A 50 11.85 -3.89 10.13
N LYS A 51 12.37 -4.84 10.92
CA LYS A 51 13.73 -4.79 11.47
C LYS A 51 14.80 -4.84 10.38
N LYS A 52 14.63 -5.72 9.39
CA LYS A 52 15.56 -5.85 8.24
C LYS A 52 15.56 -4.58 7.39
N SER A 53 14.38 -4.06 7.07
CA SER A 53 14.19 -2.86 6.27
C SER A 53 14.74 -1.62 6.99
N ALA A 54 14.44 -1.42 8.28
CA ALA A 54 15.03 -0.34 9.07
C ALA A 54 16.57 -0.36 9.02
N THR A 55 17.19 -1.54 9.12
CA THR A 55 18.64 -1.72 8.99
C THR A 55 19.14 -1.38 7.59
N TYR A 56 18.46 -1.88 6.54
CA TYR A 56 18.81 -1.64 5.15
C TYR A 56 18.79 -0.15 4.80
N PHE A 57 17.75 0.56 5.22
CA PHE A 57 17.58 2.00 5.00
C PHE A 57 18.37 2.86 5.99
N GLN A 58 19.06 2.27 6.98
CA GLN A 58 19.80 2.97 8.03
C GLN A 58 18.94 3.95 8.83
N ILE A 59 17.67 3.59 9.07
CA ILE A 59 16.71 4.35 9.86
C ILE A 59 16.58 3.69 11.23
N ASN A 60 16.44 4.49 12.30
CA ASN A 60 16.14 3.94 13.62
C ASN A 60 14.85 3.10 13.56
N LEU A 61 14.83 1.94 14.22
CA LEU A 61 13.70 1.01 14.16
C LEU A 61 12.36 1.67 14.55
N ASP A 62 12.37 2.54 15.56
CA ASP A 62 11.16 3.18 16.07
C ASP A 62 10.67 4.24 15.07
N ASP A 63 11.58 5.01 14.47
CA ASP A 63 11.28 5.96 13.39
C ASP A 63 10.73 5.23 12.16
N TYR A 64 11.36 4.14 11.75
CA TYR A 64 10.95 3.34 10.59
C TYR A 64 9.56 2.72 10.79
N PHE A 65 9.30 2.18 11.98
CA PHE A 65 8.00 1.65 12.31
C PHE A 65 6.89 2.70 12.28
N GLU A 66 7.18 3.91 12.76
CA GLU A 66 6.25 5.03 12.68
C GLU A 66 5.98 5.42 11.22
N ILE A 67 7.00 5.51 10.39
CA ILE A 67 6.88 5.80 8.95
C ILE A 67 5.94 4.79 8.26
N ILE A 68 6.20 3.49 8.43
CA ILE A 68 5.38 2.43 7.82
C ILE A 68 3.96 2.44 8.39
N THR A 69 3.80 2.63 9.70
CA THR A 69 2.47 2.74 10.34
C THR A 69 1.66 3.88 9.74
N CYS A 70 2.26 5.07 9.59
CA CYS A 70 1.56 6.24 9.08
C CYS A 70 1.17 6.06 7.60
N HIS A 71 2.01 5.39 6.81
CA HIS A 71 1.67 4.98 5.45
C HIS A 71 0.46 4.04 5.40
N GLU A 72 0.42 2.99 6.23
CA GLU A 72 -0.73 2.08 6.29
C GLU A 72 -2.02 2.76 6.72
N ILE A 73 -1.94 3.71 7.66
CA ILE A 73 -3.09 4.53 8.05
C ILE A 73 -3.50 5.46 6.91
N GLY A 74 -2.53 5.96 6.13
CA GLY A 74 -2.75 6.69 4.88
C GLY A 74 -3.64 5.92 3.90
N HIS A 75 -3.42 4.61 3.71
CA HIS A 75 -4.33 3.77 2.91
C HIS A 75 -5.77 3.74 3.44
N ILE A 76 -5.95 3.76 4.75
CA ILE A 76 -7.29 3.76 5.36
C ILE A 76 -7.98 5.10 5.10
N MET A 77 -7.25 6.21 5.24
CA MET A 77 -7.77 7.55 4.97
C MET A 77 -8.12 7.71 3.49
N ASP A 78 -7.23 7.28 2.60
CA ASP A 78 -7.45 7.29 1.17
C ASP A 78 -8.67 6.46 0.76
N LEU A 79 -8.87 5.27 1.34
CA LEU A 79 -10.06 4.46 1.06
C LEU A 79 -11.37 5.12 1.50
N LYS A 80 -11.36 5.96 2.55
CA LYS A 80 -12.55 6.74 2.93
C LYS A 80 -12.89 7.79 1.89
N ASP A 81 -11.88 8.46 1.33
CA ASP A 81 -12.04 9.53 0.36
C ASP A 81 -12.34 9.00 -1.06
N ASN A 82 -11.65 7.93 -1.46
CA ASN A 82 -11.58 7.43 -2.84
C ASN A 82 -12.09 5.99 -3.04
N GLY A 83 -12.56 5.30 -1.99
CA GLY A 83 -12.98 3.89 -2.06
C GLY A 83 -14.03 3.59 -3.12
N GLY A 84 -14.97 4.52 -3.35
CA GLY A 84 -15.98 4.41 -4.41
C GLY A 84 -15.38 4.45 -5.81
N TYR A 85 -14.38 5.30 -6.03
CA TYR A 85 -13.66 5.39 -7.29
C TYR A 85 -12.87 4.10 -7.58
N TYR A 86 -12.12 3.58 -6.60
CA TYR A 86 -11.39 2.31 -6.78
C TYR A 86 -12.31 1.15 -7.11
N LYS A 87 -13.41 1.04 -6.36
CA LYS A 87 -14.42 0.02 -6.60
C LYS A 87 -14.95 0.09 -8.04
N SER A 88 -15.24 1.29 -8.54
CA SER A 88 -15.72 1.45 -9.93
C SER A 88 -14.73 0.90 -10.96
N ILE A 89 -13.43 1.13 -10.77
CA ILE A 89 -12.40 0.61 -11.67
C ILE A 89 -12.26 -0.91 -11.55
N TYR A 90 -12.26 -1.45 -10.33
CA TYR A 90 -12.18 -2.90 -10.15
C TYR A 90 -13.42 -3.61 -10.75
N ASP A 91 -14.61 -3.04 -10.59
CA ASP A 91 -15.85 -3.58 -11.17
C ASP A 91 -15.82 -3.53 -12.71
N GLU A 92 -15.31 -2.43 -13.29
CA GLU A 92 -15.09 -2.29 -14.73
C GLU A 92 -14.09 -3.35 -15.24
N CYS A 93 -12.91 -3.44 -14.62
CA CYS A 93 -11.90 -4.46 -14.96
C CYS A 93 -12.43 -5.88 -14.83
N LYS A 94 -13.25 -6.16 -13.80
CA LYS A 94 -13.88 -7.47 -13.60
C LYS A 94 -14.89 -7.79 -14.69
N GLN A 95 -15.62 -6.78 -15.19
CA GLN A 95 -16.54 -6.96 -16.30
C GLN A 95 -15.77 -7.19 -17.61
N GLU A 96 -14.78 -6.35 -17.89
CA GLU A 96 -13.88 -6.51 -19.05
C GLU A 96 -13.22 -7.90 -19.06
N MET A 97 -12.79 -8.44 -17.90
CA MET A 97 -12.26 -9.81 -17.79
C MET A 97 -13.27 -10.89 -18.16
N LYS A 98 -14.56 -10.72 -17.84
CA LYS A 98 -15.61 -11.68 -18.23
C LYS A 98 -15.89 -11.63 -19.73
N ASP A 99 -15.70 -10.46 -20.34
CA ASP A 99 -15.92 -10.24 -21.76
C ASP A 99 -14.76 -10.78 -22.62
N ILE A 100 -13.62 -11.14 -22.02
CA ILE A 100 -12.56 -11.93 -22.66
C ILE A 100 -13.13 -13.33 -22.94
N ASN A 101 -13.48 -13.56 -24.20
CA ASN A 101 -14.14 -14.78 -24.60
C ASN A 101 -13.09 -15.86 -24.92
N PHE A 102 -12.77 -16.67 -23.92
CA PHE A 102 -11.74 -17.71 -24.02
C PHE A 102 -11.96 -18.72 -25.17
N GLY A 103 -13.19 -18.85 -25.68
CA GLY A 103 -13.52 -19.72 -26.81
C GLY A 103 -13.62 -19.06 -28.19
N LYS A 104 -13.57 -17.72 -28.29
CA LYS A 104 -13.73 -16.99 -29.58
C LYS A 104 -12.57 -16.07 -29.93
N ASP A 105 -11.90 -15.50 -28.94
CA ASP A 105 -10.77 -14.61 -29.18
C ASP A 105 -9.55 -15.44 -29.61
N SER A 106 -8.73 -14.86 -30.50
CA SER A 106 -7.39 -15.39 -30.75
C SER A 106 -6.54 -15.29 -29.48
N ASN A 107 -5.43 -16.03 -29.40
CA ASN A 107 -4.55 -15.91 -28.24
C ASN A 107 -3.93 -14.51 -28.14
N ASP A 108 -3.57 -13.90 -29.26
CA ASP A 108 -2.96 -12.57 -29.29
C ASP A 108 -3.93 -11.50 -28.76
N ASP A 109 -5.21 -11.56 -29.16
CA ASP A 109 -6.26 -10.65 -28.66
C ASP A 109 -6.49 -10.81 -27.16
N LYS A 110 -6.39 -12.04 -26.62
CA LYS A 110 -6.51 -12.30 -25.17
C LYS A 110 -5.36 -11.65 -24.42
N TYR A 111 -4.12 -11.85 -24.87
CA TYR A 111 -2.95 -11.27 -24.23
C TYR A 111 -3.00 -9.74 -24.25
N GLU A 112 -3.37 -9.13 -25.38
CA GLU A 112 -3.48 -7.68 -25.47
C GLU A 112 -4.53 -7.11 -24.50
N LYS A 113 -5.70 -7.75 -24.38
CA LYS A 113 -6.75 -7.36 -23.43
C LYS A 113 -6.26 -7.51 -21.97
N MET A 114 -5.58 -8.61 -21.65
CA MET A 114 -5.03 -8.84 -20.31
C MET A 114 -3.94 -7.82 -19.94
N ASP A 115 -3.09 -7.43 -20.89
CA ASP A 115 -2.06 -6.42 -20.67
C ASP A 115 -2.67 -5.04 -20.43
N LYS A 116 -3.70 -4.66 -21.19
CA LYS A 116 -4.44 -3.42 -20.97
C LYS A 116 -5.06 -3.36 -19.57
N LEU A 117 -5.69 -4.44 -19.13
CA LEU A 117 -6.26 -4.55 -17.78
C LEU A 117 -5.20 -4.47 -16.70
N THR A 118 -4.09 -5.18 -16.87
CA THR A 118 -2.95 -5.14 -15.94
C THR A 118 -2.38 -3.74 -15.83
N MET A 119 -2.23 -3.02 -16.94
CA MET A 119 -1.79 -1.62 -16.94
C MET A 119 -2.76 -0.69 -16.21
N LYS A 120 -4.07 -0.90 -16.38
CA LYS A 120 -5.11 -0.12 -15.70
C LYS A 120 -5.08 -0.34 -14.19
N LEU A 121 -4.99 -1.60 -13.75
CA LEU A 121 -4.87 -1.95 -12.34
C LEU A 121 -3.58 -1.40 -11.72
N ASN A 122 -2.43 -1.54 -12.39
CA ASN A 122 -1.16 -1.00 -11.90
C ASN A 122 -1.17 0.53 -11.75
N LYS A 123 -1.88 1.25 -12.63
CA LYS A 123 -2.06 2.71 -12.48
C LYS A 123 -2.84 3.05 -11.21
N VAL A 124 -3.89 2.29 -10.91
CA VAL A 124 -4.68 2.50 -9.69
C VAL A 124 -3.83 2.20 -8.46
N GLU A 125 -3.12 1.07 -8.43
CA GLU A 125 -2.27 0.75 -7.28
C GLU A 125 -1.19 1.82 -7.08
N ASN A 126 -0.47 2.26 -8.12
CA ASN A 126 0.51 3.33 -7.97
C ASN A 126 -0.10 4.63 -7.41
N MET A 127 -1.32 4.99 -7.85
CA MET A 127 -1.99 6.18 -7.35
C MET A 127 -2.41 6.01 -5.89
N ARG A 128 -2.88 4.81 -5.49
CA ARG A 128 -3.21 4.48 -4.10
C ARG A 128 -1.99 4.57 -3.19
N GLU A 129 -0.84 4.10 -3.66
CA GLU A 129 0.44 4.23 -2.96
C GLU A 129 0.82 5.70 -2.76
N GLU A 130 0.80 6.50 -3.84
CA GLU A 130 1.12 7.94 -3.78
C GLU A 130 0.19 8.68 -2.80
N LEU A 131 -1.12 8.42 -2.85
CA LEU A 131 -2.10 9.04 -1.95
C LEU A 131 -1.95 8.58 -0.50
N ALA A 132 -1.58 7.31 -0.26
CA ALA A 132 -1.31 6.83 1.09
C ALA A 132 -0.09 7.53 1.71
N TRP A 133 0.97 7.77 0.94
CA TRP A 133 2.10 8.59 1.37
C TRP A 133 1.69 10.04 1.65
N GLU A 134 0.90 10.65 0.76
CA GLU A 134 0.41 12.02 0.95
C GLU A 134 -0.45 12.15 2.22
N LYS A 135 -1.35 11.21 2.48
CA LYS A 135 -2.20 11.22 3.69
C LYS A 135 -1.43 10.86 4.95
N GLY A 136 -0.45 9.97 4.83
CA GLY A 136 0.33 9.49 5.97
C GLY A 136 1.27 10.54 6.54
N VAL A 137 1.76 11.50 5.75
CA VAL A 137 2.66 12.56 6.25
C VAL A 137 2.01 13.42 7.34
N ASP A 138 0.68 13.62 7.27
CA ASP A 138 -0.10 14.39 8.25
C ASP A 138 -0.16 13.73 9.65
N LEU A 139 0.26 12.47 9.73
CA LEU A 139 0.20 11.63 10.92
C LEU A 139 1.54 11.53 11.65
N VAL A 140 2.62 11.80 10.93
CA VAL A 140 4.01 11.59 11.36
C VAL A 140 4.45 12.75 12.27
N ARG A 141 5.32 12.47 13.24
CA ARG A 141 5.93 13.53 14.05
C ARG A 141 6.75 14.50 13.19
N ASP A 142 6.72 15.78 13.54
CA ASP A 142 7.39 16.86 12.79
C ASP A 142 8.87 16.58 12.50
N ASP A 143 9.60 15.97 13.44
CA ASP A 143 11.03 15.64 13.30
C ASP A 143 11.31 14.50 12.31
N LEU A 144 10.27 13.77 11.88
CA LEU A 144 10.37 12.65 10.94
C LEU A 144 9.83 12.97 9.55
N ILE A 145 9.18 14.12 9.34
CA ILE A 145 8.56 14.48 8.05
C ILE A 145 9.56 14.42 6.90
N GLU A 146 10.77 14.95 7.07
CA GLU A 146 11.80 14.92 6.02
C GLU A 146 12.21 13.49 5.67
N LYS A 147 12.45 12.65 6.68
CA LYS A 147 12.79 11.23 6.49
C LYS A 147 11.65 10.47 5.81
N TYR A 148 10.41 10.71 6.24
CA TYR A 148 9.21 10.12 5.66
C TYR A 148 9.08 10.46 4.18
N ASN A 149 9.21 11.74 3.82
CA ASN A 149 9.12 12.19 2.44
C ASN A 149 10.23 11.60 1.58
N ASN A 150 11.48 11.55 2.08
CA ASN A 150 12.58 10.94 1.35
C ASN A 150 12.33 9.44 1.09
N PHE A 151 11.82 8.73 2.10
CA PHE A 151 11.46 7.32 1.97
C PHE A 151 10.32 7.09 0.98
N ALA A 152 9.25 7.90 1.05
CA ALA A 152 8.14 7.86 0.10
C ALA A 152 8.61 8.04 -1.34
N HIS A 153 9.49 9.02 -1.59
CA HIS A 153 10.05 9.26 -2.93
C HIS A 153 10.84 8.05 -3.45
N GLU A 154 11.62 7.40 -2.59
CA GLU A 154 12.38 6.20 -2.96
C GLU A 154 11.44 5.04 -3.35
N VAL A 155 10.44 4.75 -2.51
CA VAL A 155 9.45 3.68 -2.76
C VAL A 155 8.66 3.94 -4.04
N ILE A 156 8.12 5.15 -4.22
CA ILE A 156 7.35 5.54 -5.41
C ILE A 156 8.22 5.44 -6.68
N SER A 157 9.50 5.84 -6.61
CA SER A 157 10.43 5.72 -7.73
C SER A 157 10.64 4.26 -8.14
N GLN A 158 10.83 3.35 -7.18
CA GLN A 158 10.98 1.92 -7.44
C GLN A 158 9.71 1.31 -8.07
N LEU A 159 8.53 1.71 -7.59
CA LEU A 159 7.24 1.27 -8.17
C LEU A 159 7.09 1.71 -9.63
N LYS A 160 7.48 2.96 -9.95
CA LYS A 160 7.46 3.48 -11.33
C LYS A 160 8.42 2.72 -12.24
N GLN A 161 9.62 2.38 -11.76
CA GLN A 161 10.63 1.63 -12.53
C GLN A 161 10.19 0.18 -12.83
N LYS A 162 9.61 -0.54 -11.87
CA LYS A 162 9.07 -1.90 -12.09
C LYS A 162 8.02 -1.94 -13.19
N ASN A 163 7.20 -0.89 -13.31
CA ASN A 163 6.19 -0.76 -14.35
C ASN A 163 6.76 -0.40 -15.74
N HIS A 164 7.94 0.23 -15.81
CA HIS A 164 8.62 0.51 -17.07
C HIS A 164 9.31 -0.73 -17.66
N ILE A 165 9.85 -1.63 -16.84
CA ILE A 165 10.54 -2.84 -17.31
C ILE A 165 9.58 -3.81 -18.02
N ARG A 166 8.30 -3.84 -17.65
CA ARG A 166 7.27 -4.64 -18.35
C ARG A 166 6.92 -4.11 -19.75
N LYS A 167 7.24 -2.86 -20.09
CA LYS A 167 6.99 -2.30 -21.44
C LYS A 167 8.06 -2.66 -22.47
N SER A 168 9.18 -3.23 -22.03
CA SER A 168 10.37 -3.46 -22.85
C SER A 168 10.68 -4.95 -23.11
N LYS A 169 9.77 -5.85 -22.73
CA LYS A 169 9.81 -7.28 -23.02
C LYS A 169 8.59 -7.65 -23.83
#